data_AF-A0A7W9RZZ5-F1
#
_entry.id   AF-A0A7W9RZZ5-F1
#
_cell.length_a   1.000
_cell.length_b   1.000
_cell.length_c   1.000
_cell.angle_alpha   90.00
_cell.angle_beta   90.00
_cell.angle_gamma   90.00
#
_symmetry.space_group_name_H-M   'P 1'
#
loop_
_entity.id
_entity.type
_entity.pdbx_description
1 polymer ?
#
loop_
_entity_poly.entity_id
_entity_poly.type
_entity_poly.pdbx_seq_one_letter_code
_entity_poly.pdbx_strand_id
1 'polypeptide(L)' 'MKDKKGTATSSEEARKARSAEALRANLLKRKAQTRARRAGEADSRPQGIEASRPASES' A
#
# COMPACT_ATOMS: atom_id res chain seq x y z
N MET A 1 33.15 -10.28 17.70
CA MET A 1 32.50 -9.00 17.38
C MET A 1 31.00 -9.23 17.28
N LYS A 2 30.29 -9.09 18.41
CA LYS A 2 28.82 -9.08 18.50
C LYS A 2 28.40 -7.63 18.37
N ASP A 3 27.36 -7.35 17.57
CA ASP A 3 26.38 -6.25 17.71
C ASP A 3 25.53 -6.15 16.42
N LYS A 4 24.75 -7.19 16.11
CA LYS A 4 23.76 -7.19 15.01
C LYS A 4 22.34 -6.83 15.46
N LYS A 5 22.13 -6.58 16.75
CA LYS A 5 20.79 -6.41 17.34
C LYS A 5 20.28 -4.96 17.31
N GLY A 6 21.16 -3.96 17.23
CA GLY A 6 20.78 -2.53 17.17
C GLY A 6 20.34 -2.04 15.79
N THR A 7 20.71 -2.73 14.71
CA THR A 7 20.43 -2.31 13.32
C THR A 7 19.14 -2.90 12.76
N ALA A 8 18.71 -4.06 13.25
CA ALA A 8 17.52 -4.77 12.75
C ALA A 8 16.21 -4.04 13.11
N THR A 9 16.10 -3.54 14.34
CA THR A 9 14.92 -2.79 14.81
C THR A 9 14.71 -1.49 14.05
N SER A 10 15.79 -0.75 13.77
CA SER A 10 15.75 0.48 12.96
C SER A 10 15.30 0.19 11.51
N SER A 11 15.73 -0.94 10.93
CA SER A 11 15.30 -1.38 9.60
C SER A 11 13.81 -1.75 9.55
N GLU A 12 13.30 -2.42 10.58
CA GLU A 12 11.88 -2.77 10.69
C GLU A 12 11.00 -1.53 10.90
N GLU A 13 11.42 -0.59 11.73
CA GLU A 13 10.74 0.69 11.93
C GLU A 13 10.69 1.51 10.64
N ALA A 14 11.78 1.55 9.88
CA ALA A 14 11.82 2.23 8.57
C ALA A 14 10.91 1.56 7.53
N ARG A 15 10.81 0.22 7.53
CA ARG A 15 9.85 -0.51 6.69
C ARG A 15 8.42 -0.18 7.10
N LYS A 16 8.13 -0.19 8.40
CA LYS A 16 6.79 0.11 8.94
C LYS A 16 6.37 1.54 8.63
N ALA A 17 7.27 2.50 8.72
CA ALA A 17 7.03 3.89 8.35
C ALA A 17 6.65 4.03 6.87
N ARG A 18 7.43 3.41 5.96
CA ARG A 18 7.12 3.39 4.52
C ARG A 18 5.78 2.72 4.22
N SER A 19 5.48 1.59 4.86
CA SER A 19 4.20 0.91 4.69
C SER A 19 3.03 1.76 5.18
N ALA A 20 3.19 2.46 6.30
CA ALA A 20 2.15 3.36 6.84
C ALA A 20 1.90 4.55 5.91
N GLU A 21 2.95 5.13 5.32
CA GLU A 21 2.83 6.20 4.32
C GLU A 21 2.12 5.71 3.05
N ALA A 22 2.53 4.55 2.51
CA ALA A 22 1.91 3.94 1.34
C ALA A 22 0.42 3.63 1.59
N LEU A 23 0.06 3.17 2.79
CA LEU A 23 -1.32 2.95 3.22
C LEU A 23 -2.13 4.24 3.23
N ARG A 24 -1.60 5.32 3.82
CA ARG A 24 -2.26 6.64 3.82
C ARG A 24 -2.51 7.14 2.40
N ALA A 25 -1.52 7.04 1.53
CA ALA A 25 -1.66 7.41 0.12
C ALA A 25 -2.73 6.58 -0.60
N ASN A 26 -2.75 5.26 -0.38
CA ASN A 26 -3.76 4.37 -0.95
C ASN A 26 -5.19 4.70 -0.46
N LEU A 27 -5.33 4.98 0.84
CA LEU A 27 -6.62 5.36 1.42
C LEU A 27 -7.13 6.68 0.84
N LEU A 28 -6.26 7.69 0.67
CA LEU A 28 -6.64 8.95 0.03
C LEU A 28 -7.10 8.74 -1.41
N LYS A 29 -6.37 7.93 -2.19
CA LYS A 29 -6.75 7.55 -3.56
C LYS A 29 -8.11 6.84 -3.61
N ARG A 30 -8.35 5.86 -2.72
CA ARG A 30 -9.64 5.16 -2.63
C ARG A 30 -10.78 6.07 -2.18
N LYS A 31 -10.53 7.01 -1.26
CA LYS A 31 -11.52 8.01 -0.84
C LYS A 31 -11.90 8.93 -2.01
N ALA A 32 -10.93 9.38 -2.80
CA ALA A 32 -11.20 10.18 -4.00
C ALA A 32 -12.06 9.40 -5.01
N GLN A 33 -11.70 8.14 -5.29
CA GLN A 33 -12.47 7.26 -6.16
C GLN A 33 -13.91 7.04 -5.67
N THR A 34 -14.10 6.72 -4.38
CA THR A 34 -15.45 6.51 -3.82
C THR A 34 -16.28 7.78 -3.86
N ARG A 35 -15.67 8.96 -3.69
CA ARG A 35 -16.36 10.24 -3.87
C ARG A 35 -16.76 10.49 -5.33
N ALA A 36 -15.89 10.20 -6.30
CA ALA A 36 -16.22 10.29 -7.72
C ALA A 36 -17.41 9.38 -8.08
N ARG A 37 -17.40 8.12 -7.59
CA ARG A 37 -18.53 7.19 -7.77
C ARG A 37 -19.85 7.70 -7.18
N ARG A 38 -19.82 8.38 -6.03
CA ARG A 38 -21.02 9.00 -5.43
C ARG A 38 -21.47 10.27 -6.15
N ALA A 39 -20.55 10.96 -6.82
CA ALA A 39 -20.84 12.18 -7.58
C ALA A 39 -21.41 11.89 -8.99
N GLY A 40 -21.56 10.61 -9.39
CA GLY A 40 -22.16 10.21 -10.66
C GLY A 40 -21.19 10.14 -11.85
N GLU A 41 -19.89 10.32 -11.61
CA GLU A 41 -18.87 10.19 -12.66
C GLU A 41 -18.43 8.75 -12.85
N ALA A 42 -18.23 8.35 -14.11
CA ALA A 42 -17.77 7.02 -14.48
C ALA A 42 -16.28 6.87 -14.12
N ASP A 43 -15.90 5.75 -13.48
CA ASP A 43 -14.49 5.51 -13.13
C ASP A 43 -13.69 5.18 -14.38
N SER A 44 -13.09 6.18 -15.02
CA SER A 44 -12.34 6.06 -16.28
C SER A 44 -10.89 5.60 -16.12
N ARG A 45 -10.49 5.04 -14.97
CA ARG A 45 -9.08 4.70 -14.73
C ARG A 45 -8.76 3.31 -15.31
N PRO A 46 -7.72 3.20 -16.17
CA PRO A 46 -7.23 1.90 -16.64
C PRO A 46 -6.50 1.11 -15.54
N GLN A 47 -6.13 1.77 -14.43
CA GLN A 47 -5.31 1.22 -13.36
C GLN A 47 -6.22 0.66 -12.24
N GLY A 48 -6.78 -0.53 -12.44
CA GLY A 48 -7.31 -1.32 -11.34
C GLY A 48 -6.17 -1.77 -10.41
N ILE A 49 -6.43 -1.90 -9.12
CA ILE A 49 -5.48 -2.57 -8.22
C ILE A 49 -5.39 -4.02 -8.70
N GLU A 50 -4.22 -4.47 -9.16
CA GLU A 50 -4.03 -5.86 -9.57
C GLU A 50 -4.48 -6.77 -8.43
N ALA A 51 -5.39 -7.70 -8.75
CA ALA A 51 -5.82 -8.70 -7.80
C ALA A 51 -4.58 -9.47 -7.32
N SER A 52 -4.46 -9.66 -6.01
CA SER A 52 -3.37 -10.45 -5.43
C SER A 52 -3.42 -11.85 -6.03
N ARG A 53 -2.55 -12.13 -7.00
CA ARG A 53 -2.44 -13.44 -7.60
C ARG A 53 -1.88 -14.38 -6.52
N PRO A 54 -2.57 -15.47 -6.15
CA PRO A 54 -2.00 -16.43 -5.21
C PRO A 54 -0.67 -16.92 -5.79
N ALA A 55 0.35 -16.95 -4.94
CA ALA A 55 1.67 -17.45 -5.33
C ALA A 55 1.55 -18.93 -5.68
N SER A 56 1.90 -19.25 -6.93
CA SER A 56 2.22 -20.59 -7.45
C SER A 56 1.19 -21.70 -7.16
N GLU A 57 0.40 -22.06 -8.17
CA GLU A 57 0.06 -23.46 -8.41
C GLU A 57 1.15 -24.05 -9.29
N SER A 58 1.76 -25.12 -8.77
CA SER A 58 2.76 -25.98 -9.42
C SER A 58 2.11 -26.94 -10.41
#